data_AF-A0A6J7NM11-F1
#
_entry.id   AF-A0A6J7NM11-F1
#
_cell.length_a   1.000
_cell.length_b   1.000
_cell.length_c   1.000
_cell.angle_alpha   90.00
_cell.angle_beta   90.00
_cell.angle_gamma   90.00
#
_symmetry.space_group_name_H-M   'P 1'
#
loop_
_entity.id
_entity.type
_entity.pdbx_description
1 polymer ?
#
loop_
_entity_poly.entity_id
_entity_poly.type
_entity_poly.pdbx_seq_one_letter_code
_entity_poly.pdbx_strand_id
1 'polypeptide(L)'
;MRERSSVTHHSQRLLATTAAVLTLLLVGITNLPAPRSLALQPTHTATANEVTSTTVATPSTTRPVPVTAAPVSAAVVAAPVVTTTPETTPVPANNDGLCTQQQVELFLHTLLDPHGIAIPAVTMLLAGSHSTYKVGAGLIKVATCTTHSIAAHEVGHYVMDLANGYDFGQHKSEAAAYFTGAHWIHGNESYPGIEYAAHCVGNQLYGNGAYTKCPDTTMAAYARAIINRAAG
;
A
#
# COMPACT_ATOMS: atom_id res chain seq x y z
N MET A 1 -2.05 -93.03 6.80
CA MET A 1 -1.66 -92.90 8.23
C MET A 1 -2.67 -91.99 8.93
N ARG A 2 -3.27 -92.48 10.03
CA ARG A 2 -3.81 -91.80 11.24
C ARG A 2 -4.48 -90.41 11.13
N GLU A 3 -5.76 -90.29 11.51
CA GLU A 3 -6.29 -89.70 12.79
C GLU A 3 -6.08 -88.16 12.89
N ARG A 4 -6.93 -87.28 13.41
CA ARG A 4 -8.17 -87.22 14.22
C ARG A 4 -8.69 -85.75 14.06
N SER A 5 -9.99 -85.46 14.09
CA SER A 5 -10.77 -84.88 15.22
C SER A 5 -9.99 -83.84 16.07
N SER A 6 -10.49 -82.72 16.58
CA SER A 6 -11.83 -82.26 16.99
C SER A 6 -11.65 -80.79 17.45
N VAL A 7 -12.57 -79.84 17.17
CA VAL A 7 -13.58 -79.28 18.11
C VAL A 7 -12.98 -78.65 19.38
N THR A 8 -13.17 -77.35 19.65
CA THR A 8 -14.24 -76.80 20.53
C THR A 8 -14.41 -75.27 20.33
N HIS A 9 -15.62 -74.74 20.05
CA HIS A 9 -16.64 -74.21 21.00
C HIS A 9 -16.20 -72.91 21.72
N HIS A 10 -16.98 -71.85 21.94
CA HIS A 10 -18.40 -71.54 21.76
C HIS A 10 -18.60 -70.05 22.13
N SER A 11 -19.53 -69.35 21.45
CA SER A 11 -20.52 -68.40 22.01
C SER A 11 -20.01 -67.13 22.75
N GLN A 12 -20.52 -65.92 22.49
CA GLN A 12 -21.88 -65.43 22.74
C GLN A 12 -22.07 -64.06 22.01
N ARG A 13 -23.13 -63.85 21.21
CA ARG A 13 -24.41 -63.11 21.51
C ARG A 13 -24.21 -61.63 21.88
N LEU A 14 -25.00 -60.62 21.49
CA LEU A 14 -26.22 -60.36 20.70
C LEU A 14 -26.24 -58.80 20.56
N LEU A 15 -26.42 -58.19 19.38
CA LEU A 15 -27.66 -57.53 18.85
C LEU A 15 -28.19 -56.25 19.53
N ALA A 16 -28.56 -55.29 18.64
CA ALA A 16 -29.50 -54.16 18.76
C ALA A 16 -28.99 -52.97 19.59
N THR A 17 -29.03 -51.70 19.17
CA THR A 17 -30.08 -50.81 18.63
C THR A 17 -29.32 -49.53 18.20
N THR A 18 -29.62 -48.71 17.19
CA THR A 18 -30.89 -48.07 16.79
C THR A 18 -30.60 -47.28 15.51
N ALA A 19 -31.43 -47.46 14.47
CA ALA A 19 -31.61 -46.50 13.40
C ALA A 19 -32.74 -45.52 13.76
N ALA A 20 -32.80 -44.40 13.04
CA ALA A 20 -33.87 -43.39 13.00
C ALA A 20 -33.76 -42.20 13.98
N VAL A 21 -33.21 -41.08 13.48
CA VAL A 21 -33.90 -39.76 13.49
C VAL A 21 -33.45 -38.98 12.24
N LEU A 22 -34.12 -39.24 11.12
CA LEU A 22 -34.23 -38.31 10.00
C LEU A 22 -35.72 -37.98 9.93
N THR A 23 -36.12 -36.77 10.31
CA THR A 23 -37.25 -35.94 9.83
C THR A 23 -37.51 -34.84 10.87
N LEU A 24 -37.87 -33.63 10.40
CA LEU A 24 -38.33 -32.44 11.14
C LEU A 24 -37.26 -31.44 11.63
N LEU A 25 -36.85 -30.55 10.73
CA LEU A 25 -36.81 -29.10 11.01
C LEU A 25 -36.86 -28.33 9.68
N LEU A 26 -38.04 -28.37 9.07
CA LEU A 26 -38.44 -27.52 7.94
C LEU A 26 -39.61 -26.64 8.39
N VAL A 27 -39.44 -25.85 9.45
CA VAL A 27 -40.36 -24.75 9.80
C VAL A 27 -39.56 -23.70 10.56
N GLY A 28 -39.50 -22.49 10.01
CA GLY A 28 -39.30 -21.29 10.82
C GLY A 28 -38.03 -20.46 10.58
N ILE A 29 -37.84 -19.90 9.38
CA ILE A 29 -37.28 -18.54 9.23
C ILE A 29 -37.94 -17.81 8.05
N THR A 30 -39.28 -17.72 8.04
CA THR A 30 -39.99 -16.69 7.24
C THR A 30 -40.19 -15.48 8.14
N ASN A 31 -39.19 -14.61 8.24
CA ASN A 31 -39.32 -13.19 8.64
C ASN A 31 -37.93 -12.54 8.63
N LEU A 32 -37.36 -12.32 7.44
CA LEU A 32 -36.40 -11.23 7.27
C LEU A 32 -37.21 -9.98 6.90
N PRO A 33 -37.16 -8.89 7.69
CA PRO A 33 -37.68 -7.61 7.24
C PRO A 33 -36.86 -7.15 6.02
N ALA A 34 -37.55 -6.79 4.94
CA ALA A 34 -36.95 -6.24 3.73
C ALA A 34 -36.04 -5.05 4.08
N PRO A 35 -34.87 -4.89 3.43
CA PRO A 35 -34.09 -3.67 3.57
C PRO A 35 -34.93 -2.49 3.07
N ARG A 36 -35.20 -1.54 3.96
CA ARG A 36 -35.77 -0.25 3.60
C ARG A 36 -34.79 0.45 2.66
N SER A 37 -35.17 0.54 1.39
CA SER A 37 -34.56 1.46 0.43
C SER A 37 -34.73 2.89 0.95
N LEU A 38 -33.70 3.46 1.58
CA LEU A 38 -33.58 4.90 1.69
C LEU A 38 -33.13 5.41 0.31
N ALA A 39 -34.10 5.82 -0.50
CA ALA A 39 -33.87 6.71 -1.60
C ALA A 39 -33.46 8.09 -1.02
N LEU A 40 -32.17 8.38 -0.99
CA LEU A 40 -31.71 9.76 -0.86
C LEU A 40 -31.91 10.44 -2.22
N GLN A 41 -32.86 11.38 -2.25
CA GLN A 41 -33.04 12.30 -3.37
C GLN A 41 -31.82 13.24 -3.48
N PRO A 42 -31.35 13.56 -4.70
CA PRO A 42 -30.35 14.57 -4.90
C PRO A 42 -31.02 15.95 -5.04
N THR A 43 -30.84 16.78 -4.03
CA THR A 43 -30.97 18.25 -4.11
C THR A 43 -29.81 18.77 -3.27
N HIS A 44 -28.82 19.51 -3.77
CA HIS A 44 -28.97 20.84 -4.35
C HIS A 44 -27.80 21.19 -5.29
N THR A 45 -28.16 21.92 -6.32
CA THR A 45 -27.37 22.87 -7.11
C THR A 45 -26.52 23.77 -6.20
N ALA A 46 -25.19 23.72 -6.34
CA ALA A 46 -24.32 24.80 -5.89
C ALA A 46 -23.78 25.53 -7.11
N THR A 47 -24.25 26.77 -7.24
CA THR A 47 -23.90 27.78 -8.23
C THR A 47 -22.41 28.08 -8.26
N ALA A 48 -21.89 28.19 -9.48
CA ALA A 48 -20.61 28.82 -9.78
C ALA A 48 -20.61 30.26 -9.22
N ASN A 49 -19.59 30.59 -8.43
CA ASN A 49 -19.18 31.97 -8.23
C ASN A 49 -17.78 32.13 -8.84
N GLU A 50 -17.81 32.72 -10.03
CA GLU A 50 -16.72 33.44 -10.67
C GLU A 50 -16.24 34.56 -9.75
N VAL A 51 -14.93 34.64 -9.47
CA VAL A 51 -14.29 35.88 -9.06
C VAL A 51 -13.05 36.08 -9.91
N THR A 52 -13.17 37.11 -10.74
CA THR A 52 -12.21 37.65 -11.68
C THR A 52 -11.01 38.30 -10.99
N SER A 53 -9.86 38.13 -11.63
CA SER A 53 -8.59 38.87 -11.64
C SER A 53 -8.38 40.05 -10.70
N THR A 54 -7.18 40.10 -10.12
CA THR A 54 -6.43 41.36 -10.01
C THR A 54 -4.95 41.12 -10.33
N THR A 55 -4.53 41.63 -11.49
CA THR A 55 -3.13 41.84 -11.88
C THR A 55 -2.62 43.09 -11.18
N VAL A 56 -1.45 43.03 -10.53
CA VAL A 56 -0.65 44.23 -10.24
C VAL A 56 0.81 43.98 -10.59
N ALA A 57 1.35 44.91 -11.36
CA ALA A 57 2.66 44.91 -11.98
C ALA A 57 3.81 45.16 -10.99
N THR A 58 5.01 44.73 -11.41
CA THR A 58 6.33 45.09 -10.89
C THR A 58 6.62 46.59 -11.00
N PRO A 59 7.58 47.08 -10.22
CA PRO A 59 8.69 47.79 -10.85
C PRO A 59 10.07 47.28 -10.42
N SER A 60 10.97 47.20 -11.40
CA SER A 60 12.41 47.00 -11.28
C SER A 60 13.08 48.17 -10.56
N THR A 61 14.18 47.92 -9.85
CA THR A 61 15.25 48.92 -9.73
C THR A 61 16.62 48.25 -9.68
N THR A 62 17.39 48.56 -10.72
CA THR A 62 18.80 48.29 -10.97
C THR A 62 19.69 49.18 -10.10
N ARG A 63 20.86 48.70 -9.64
CA ARG A 63 22.14 49.40 -9.84
C ARG A 63 23.37 48.52 -9.53
N PRO A 64 24.44 48.54 -10.36
CA PRO A 64 25.73 47.87 -10.14
C PRO A 64 26.80 48.80 -9.53
N VAL A 65 28.07 48.34 -9.50
CA VAL A 65 29.38 49.09 -9.46
C VAL A 65 30.25 48.72 -8.22
N PRO A 66 31.62 48.75 -8.24
CA PRO A 66 32.64 48.64 -9.29
C PRO A 66 33.72 47.54 -9.05
N VAL A 67 34.52 47.30 -10.10
CA VAL A 67 35.82 46.62 -10.09
C VAL A 67 36.94 47.60 -9.70
N THR A 68 37.88 47.17 -8.84
CA THR A 68 39.21 47.79 -8.73
C THR A 68 40.27 46.70 -8.46
N ALA A 69 41.36 46.70 -9.23
CA ALA A 69 42.48 45.78 -9.12
C ALA A 69 43.78 46.48 -8.66
N ALA A 70 44.53 45.77 -7.79
CA ALA A 70 45.98 45.79 -7.51
C ALA A 70 46.60 47.05 -6.84
N PRO A 71 47.69 46.96 -6.01
CA PRO A 71 48.96 46.28 -6.33
C PRO A 71 49.64 45.45 -5.20
N VAL A 72 50.82 44.95 -5.57
CA VAL A 72 51.75 43.90 -5.06
C VAL A 72 52.39 44.05 -3.66
N SER A 73 52.89 42.88 -3.20
CA SER A 73 54.11 42.61 -2.41
C SER A 73 54.03 42.56 -0.87
N ALA A 74 54.11 41.34 -0.33
CA ALA A 74 55.10 40.95 0.70
C ALA A 74 55.08 39.42 0.89
N ALA A 75 56.25 38.80 0.77
CA ALA A 75 56.49 37.40 1.02
C ALA A 75 56.48 37.10 2.53
N VAL A 76 55.72 36.08 2.96
CA VAL A 76 55.97 35.38 4.23
C VAL A 76 55.65 33.90 4.08
N VAL A 77 56.72 33.12 4.05
CA VAL A 77 56.93 31.75 4.57
C VAL A 77 55.72 30.81 4.56
N ALA A 78 55.80 29.82 3.66
CA ALA A 78 54.92 28.66 3.58
C ALA A 78 54.88 27.88 4.91
N ALA A 79 53.69 27.83 5.52
CA ALA A 79 53.26 26.72 6.37
C ALA A 79 52.37 25.81 5.53
N PRO A 80 52.45 24.46 5.65
CA PRO A 80 51.51 23.59 4.96
C PRO A 80 50.13 23.83 5.56
N VAL A 81 49.29 24.58 4.85
CA VAL A 81 47.85 24.53 5.07
C VAL A 81 47.44 23.11 4.69
N VAL A 82 47.15 22.29 5.70
CA VAL A 82 46.39 21.07 5.49
C VAL A 82 45.02 21.53 5.03
N THR A 83 44.85 21.64 3.71
CA THR A 83 43.53 21.67 3.11
C THR A 83 42.92 20.32 3.41
N THR A 84 42.20 20.22 4.53
CA THR A 84 41.13 19.25 4.65
C THR A 84 40.12 19.62 3.58
N THR A 85 40.29 19.06 2.39
CA THR A 85 39.17 18.85 1.48
C THR A 85 38.05 18.32 2.36
N PRO A 86 36.85 18.91 2.40
CA PRO A 86 35.73 18.24 3.03
C PRO A 86 35.68 16.89 2.34
N GLU A 87 35.96 15.83 3.11
CA GLU A 87 35.73 14.47 2.72
C GLU A 87 34.30 14.48 2.23
N THR A 88 34.15 14.49 0.91
CA THR A 88 32.85 14.31 0.30
C THR A 88 32.54 12.90 0.68
N THR A 89 31.78 12.76 1.77
CA THR A 89 31.24 11.49 2.22
C THR A 89 30.82 10.78 0.96
N PRO A 90 31.39 9.61 0.63
CA PRO A 90 30.95 8.90 -0.54
C PRO A 90 29.45 8.72 -0.35
N VAL A 91 28.64 9.37 -1.20
CA VAL A 91 27.23 9.04 -1.33
C VAL A 91 27.25 7.55 -1.61
N PRO A 92 26.72 6.70 -0.72
CA PRO A 92 26.77 5.27 -0.93
C PRO A 92 26.14 5.01 -2.30
N ALA A 93 26.84 4.27 -3.16
CA ALA A 93 26.28 3.77 -4.40
C ALA A 93 24.87 3.22 -4.10
N ASN A 94 23.84 3.73 -4.78
CA ASN A 94 22.41 3.50 -4.54
C ASN A 94 22.11 2.15 -3.87
N ASN A 95 22.08 2.14 -2.54
CA ASN A 95 21.55 1.05 -1.75
C ASN A 95 20.02 1.21 -1.72
N ASP A 96 19.37 1.15 -2.88
CA ASP A 96 17.91 1.28 -3.00
C ASP A 96 17.15 0.10 -2.39
N GLY A 97 17.89 -0.89 -1.86
CA GLY A 97 17.40 -2.13 -1.27
C GLY A 97 17.06 -2.02 0.23
N LEU A 98 15.84 -2.41 0.59
CA LEU A 98 15.37 -2.63 1.95
C LEU A 98 15.66 -4.09 2.33
N CYS A 99 16.82 -4.32 2.94
CA CYS A 99 17.35 -5.65 3.21
C CYS A 99 16.95 -6.23 4.57
N THR A 100 16.54 -5.39 5.53
CA THR A 100 16.12 -5.83 6.86
C THR A 100 14.70 -5.40 7.18
N GLN A 101 14.05 -6.08 8.12
CA GLN A 101 12.74 -5.67 8.61
C GLN A 101 12.75 -4.24 9.16
N GLN A 102 13.79 -3.88 9.93
CA GLN A 102 13.93 -2.54 10.48
C GLN A 102 14.05 -1.46 9.39
N GLN A 103 14.73 -1.74 8.27
CA GLN A 103 14.80 -0.81 7.14
C GLN A 103 13.43 -0.63 6.48
N VAL A 104 12.66 -1.70 6.31
CA VAL A 104 11.29 -1.64 5.79
C VAL A 104 10.40 -0.83 6.73
N GLU A 105 10.41 -1.13 8.03
CA GLU A 105 9.59 -0.43 9.03
C GLU A 105 9.93 1.06 9.08
N LEU A 106 11.22 1.42 9.11
CA LEU A 106 11.64 2.82 9.08
C LEU A 106 11.15 3.53 7.81
N PHE A 107 11.25 2.87 6.65
CA PHE A 107 10.71 3.41 5.41
C PHE A 107 9.19 3.60 5.48
N LEU A 108 8.44 2.65 6.05
CA LEU A 108 6.98 2.77 6.17
C LEU A 108 6.60 3.94 7.08
N HIS A 109 7.34 4.16 8.17
CA HIS A 109 7.17 5.34 9.02
C HIS A 109 7.33 6.64 8.23
N THR A 110 8.34 6.75 7.34
CA THR A 110 8.49 7.95 6.51
C THR A 110 7.32 8.21 5.57
N LEU A 111 6.59 7.16 5.17
CA LEU A 111 5.44 7.27 4.28
C LEU A 111 4.13 7.56 5.02
N LEU A 112 3.91 6.94 6.19
CA LEU A 112 2.59 6.87 6.82
C LEU A 112 2.42 7.82 8.01
N ASP A 113 3.48 8.07 8.78
CA ASP A 113 3.43 8.97 9.94
C ASP A 113 2.98 10.39 9.57
N PRO A 114 3.42 11.00 8.45
CA PRO A 114 2.96 12.35 8.06
C PRO A 114 1.45 12.45 7.82
N HIS A 115 0.80 11.31 7.58
CA HIS A 115 -0.64 11.23 7.33
C HIS A 115 -1.43 10.70 8.53
N GLY A 116 -0.76 10.36 9.65
CA GLY A 116 -1.44 9.76 10.80
C GLY A 116 -1.97 8.34 10.54
N ILE A 117 -1.46 7.66 9.50
CA ILE A 117 -1.87 6.29 9.17
C ILE A 117 -1.06 5.30 10.02
N ALA A 118 -1.72 4.31 10.59
CA ALA A 118 -1.04 3.26 11.37
C ALA A 118 -0.06 2.45 10.50
N ILE A 119 1.07 2.03 11.08
CA ILE A 119 2.04 1.19 10.38
C ILE A 119 1.53 -0.26 10.31
N PRO A 120 1.50 -0.89 9.13
CA PRO A 120 1.11 -2.30 9.01
C PRO A 120 2.17 -3.22 9.63
N ALA A 121 1.76 -4.44 9.99
CA ALA A 121 2.73 -5.47 10.35
C ALA A 121 3.61 -5.81 9.13
N VAL A 122 4.88 -6.14 9.39
CA VAL A 122 5.85 -6.52 8.35
C VAL A 122 6.36 -7.94 8.58
N THR A 123 6.50 -8.70 7.51
CA THR A 123 7.22 -9.99 7.52
C THR A 123 8.19 -10.05 6.35
N MET A 124 9.44 -10.40 6.62
CA MET A 124 10.45 -10.57 5.58
C MET A 124 10.32 -11.93 4.90
N LEU A 125 10.41 -11.94 3.57
CA LEU A 125 10.49 -13.13 2.72
C LEU A 125 11.92 -13.30 2.20
N LEU A 126 12.25 -14.49 1.69
CA LEU A 126 13.53 -14.72 1.03
C LEU A 126 13.74 -13.77 -0.16
N ALA A 127 15.00 -13.40 -0.42
CA ALA A 127 15.36 -12.57 -1.57
C ALA A 127 14.86 -13.20 -2.89
N GLY A 128 14.34 -12.38 -3.80
CA GLY A 128 13.75 -12.82 -5.06
C GLY A 128 12.31 -13.35 -4.96
N SER A 129 11.72 -13.41 -3.75
CA SER A 129 10.29 -13.68 -3.60
C SER A 129 9.44 -12.51 -4.10
N HIS A 130 8.15 -12.76 -4.38
CA HIS A 130 7.19 -11.69 -4.61
C HIS A 130 6.76 -11.07 -3.28
N SER A 131 6.96 -9.75 -3.15
CA SER A 131 6.31 -8.97 -2.08
C SER A 131 4.80 -8.96 -2.31
N THR A 132 4.04 -8.93 -1.22
CA THR A 132 2.57 -8.96 -1.26
C THR A 132 1.97 -8.33 -0.01
N TYR A 133 0.87 -7.61 -0.15
CA TYR A 133 -0.04 -7.31 0.94
C TYR A 133 -1.06 -8.44 1.16
N LYS A 134 -1.33 -8.78 2.42
CA LYS A 134 -2.40 -9.70 2.80
C LYS A 134 -3.65 -8.90 3.16
N VAL A 135 -4.59 -8.86 2.22
CA VAL A 135 -5.94 -8.27 2.38
C VAL A 135 -6.60 -8.75 3.67
N GLY A 136 -7.20 -7.81 4.39
CA GLY A 136 -7.92 -8.02 5.64
C GLY A 136 -7.03 -8.26 6.87
N ALA A 137 -5.70 -8.34 6.69
CA ALA A 137 -4.79 -8.72 7.75
C ALA A 137 -3.86 -7.59 8.22
N GLY A 138 -3.84 -6.44 7.53
CA GLY A 138 -2.93 -5.35 7.87
C GLY A 138 -1.45 -5.76 7.85
N LEU A 139 -1.10 -6.74 7.01
CA LEU A 139 0.22 -7.36 6.96
C LEU A 139 0.82 -7.23 5.56
N ILE A 140 1.99 -6.62 5.48
CA ILE A 140 2.82 -6.61 4.27
C ILE A 140 3.91 -7.67 4.41
N LYS A 141 4.05 -8.50 3.38
CA LYS A 141 5.17 -9.44 3.23
C LYS A 141 6.13 -8.87 2.19
N VAL A 142 7.39 -8.70 2.57
CA VAL A 142 8.38 -8.00 1.73
C VAL A 142 9.57 -8.91 1.47
N ALA A 143 9.95 -9.08 0.21
CA ALA A 143 11.18 -9.79 -0.14
C ALA A 143 12.41 -9.08 0.43
N THR A 144 13.36 -9.84 0.99
CA THR A 144 14.65 -9.30 1.43
C THR A 144 15.34 -8.58 0.28
N CYS A 145 15.83 -7.37 0.58
CA CYS A 145 16.47 -6.45 -0.35
C CYS A 145 15.54 -6.00 -1.49
N THR A 146 14.25 -5.82 -1.20
CA THR A 146 13.30 -5.22 -2.14
C THR A 146 13.62 -3.74 -2.40
N THR A 147 13.05 -3.15 -3.45
CA THR A 147 13.17 -1.70 -3.66
C THR A 147 12.13 -0.93 -2.85
N HIS A 148 12.45 0.32 -2.51
CA HIS A 148 11.51 1.26 -1.89
C HIS A 148 10.18 1.36 -2.68
N SER A 149 10.24 1.37 -4.03
CA SER A 149 9.02 1.45 -4.85
C SER A 149 8.11 0.22 -4.72
N ILE A 150 8.68 -0.99 -4.56
CA ILE A 150 7.88 -2.20 -4.32
C ILE A 150 7.25 -2.13 -2.93
N ALA A 151 8.00 -1.75 -1.90
CA ALA A 151 7.44 -1.60 -0.56
C ALA A 151 6.32 -0.53 -0.53
N ALA A 152 6.49 0.60 -1.22
CA ALA A 152 5.47 1.62 -1.35
C ALA A 152 4.22 1.15 -2.12
N HIS A 153 4.38 0.28 -3.12
CA HIS A 153 3.28 -0.37 -3.81
C HIS A 153 2.45 -1.23 -2.85
N GLU A 154 3.10 -2.08 -2.04
CA GLU A 154 2.38 -2.89 -1.05
C GLU A 154 1.70 -2.03 0.04
N VAL A 155 2.29 -0.90 0.39
CA VAL A 155 1.65 0.10 1.26
C VAL A 155 0.40 0.67 0.60
N GLY A 156 0.41 0.87 -0.72
CA GLY A 156 -0.77 1.29 -1.47
C GLY A 156 -1.95 0.32 -1.30
N HIS A 157 -1.70 -0.98 -1.39
CA HIS A 157 -2.71 -2.02 -1.10
C HIS A 157 -3.22 -1.92 0.35
N TYR A 158 -2.31 -1.77 1.31
CA TYR A 158 -2.66 -1.65 2.72
C TYR A 158 -3.55 -0.44 3.01
N VAL A 159 -3.18 0.75 2.51
CA VAL A 159 -3.91 2.00 2.74
C VAL A 159 -5.29 1.94 2.10
N MET A 160 -5.41 1.37 0.90
CA MET A 160 -6.71 1.15 0.25
C MET A 160 -7.62 0.22 1.08
N ASP A 161 -7.07 -0.87 1.60
CA ASP A 161 -7.81 -1.83 2.41
C ASP A 161 -8.23 -1.22 3.75
N LEU A 162 -7.33 -0.50 4.41
CA LEU A 162 -7.60 0.23 5.65
C LEU A 162 -8.70 1.29 5.45
N ALA A 163 -8.62 2.08 4.37
CA ALA A 163 -9.62 3.09 4.04
C ALA A 163 -11.01 2.48 3.78
N ASN A 164 -11.08 1.17 3.51
CA ASN A 164 -12.30 0.40 3.33
C ASN A 164 -12.64 -0.48 4.55
N GLY A 165 -12.01 -0.22 5.70
CA GLY A 165 -12.27 -0.95 6.94
C GLY A 165 -11.91 -2.43 6.89
N TYR A 166 -10.92 -2.80 6.06
CA TYR A 166 -10.50 -4.19 5.80
C TYR A 166 -11.59 -5.06 5.14
N ASP A 167 -12.56 -4.44 4.45
CA ASP A 167 -13.57 -5.11 3.64
C ASP A 167 -13.10 -5.26 2.19
N PHE A 168 -12.68 -6.47 1.81
CA PHE A 168 -12.22 -6.76 0.45
C PHE A 168 -13.29 -6.51 -0.62
N GLY A 169 -14.57 -6.70 -0.30
CA GLY A 169 -15.67 -6.43 -1.22
C GLY A 169 -15.74 -4.96 -1.58
N GLN A 170 -15.64 -4.08 -0.57
CA GLN A 170 -15.63 -2.63 -0.76
C GLN A 170 -14.35 -2.16 -1.44
N HIS A 171 -13.19 -2.64 -0.99
CA HIS A 171 -11.89 -2.40 -1.62
C HIS A 171 -11.97 -2.68 -3.12
N LYS A 172 -12.38 -3.89 -3.51
CA LYS A 172 -12.49 -4.30 -4.91
C LYS A 172 -13.49 -3.44 -5.67
N SER A 173 -14.64 -3.13 -5.08
CA SER A 173 -15.68 -2.32 -5.74
C SER A 173 -15.22 -0.89 -5.99
N GLU A 174 -14.57 -0.25 -5.01
CA GLU A 174 -14.04 1.10 -5.15
C GLU A 174 -12.88 1.14 -6.16
N ALA A 175 -11.98 0.16 -6.09
CA ALA A 175 -10.89 0.01 -7.05
C ALA A 175 -11.42 -0.11 -8.49
N ALA A 176 -12.44 -0.95 -8.71
CA ALA A 176 -13.08 -1.11 -10.01
C ALA A 176 -13.88 0.12 -10.48
N ALA A 177 -14.29 1.01 -9.57
CA ALA A 177 -15.02 2.22 -9.93
C ALA A 177 -14.08 3.36 -10.36
N TYR A 178 -12.96 3.53 -9.67
CA TYR A 178 -12.13 4.73 -9.78
C TYR A 178 -10.75 4.51 -10.39
N PHE A 179 -10.30 3.25 -10.46
CA PHE A 179 -9.00 2.90 -10.99
C PHE A 179 -9.18 1.91 -12.15
N THR A 180 -9.55 2.41 -13.33
CA THR A 180 -9.79 1.59 -14.54
C THR A 180 -9.21 2.22 -15.80
N GLY A 181 -9.02 1.41 -16.86
CA GLY A 181 -8.57 1.91 -18.17
C GLY A 181 -7.08 2.26 -18.26
N ALA A 182 -6.31 1.95 -17.21
CA ALA A 182 -4.89 2.22 -17.13
C ALA A 182 -4.06 1.14 -17.84
N HIS A 183 -3.95 1.18 -19.17
CA HIS A 183 -3.21 0.17 -19.96
C HIS A 183 -1.67 0.16 -19.77
N TRP A 184 -1.17 0.66 -18.65
CA TRP A 184 0.26 0.80 -18.36
C TRP A 184 0.79 -0.20 -17.31
N ILE A 185 -0.08 -0.98 -16.67
CA ILE A 185 0.32 -2.20 -15.94
C ILE A 185 0.10 -3.39 -16.86
N HIS A 186 1.12 -4.25 -16.96
CA HIS A 186 1.07 -5.49 -17.72
C HIS A 186 0.93 -6.67 -16.75
N GLY A 187 -0.21 -7.36 -16.79
CA GLY A 187 -0.49 -8.51 -15.94
C GLY A 187 -1.83 -9.16 -16.27
N ASN A 188 -2.00 -10.44 -15.90
CA ASN A 188 -3.29 -11.13 -15.94
C ASN A 188 -3.95 -11.09 -14.55
N GLU A 189 -4.05 -9.89 -13.99
CA GLU A 189 -4.65 -9.67 -12.68
C GLU A 189 -6.16 -9.90 -12.78
N SER A 190 -6.72 -10.68 -11.87
CA SER A 190 -8.18 -10.86 -11.78
C SER A 190 -8.90 -9.55 -11.46
N TYR A 191 -8.21 -8.59 -10.84
CA TYR A 191 -8.73 -7.29 -10.40
C TYR A 191 -7.72 -6.17 -10.69
N PRO A 192 -7.56 -5.76 -11.96
CA PRO A 192 -6.52 -4.79 -12.34
C PRO A 192 -6.69 -3.43 -11.65
N GLY A 193 -7.93 -3.05 -11.29
CA GLY A 193 -8.18 -1.83 -10.53
C GLY A 193 -7.51 -1.80 -9.16
N ILE A 194 -7.33 -2.94 -8.51
CA ILE A 194 -6.66 -3.02 -7.21
C ILE A 194 -5.18 -2.67 -7.37
N GLU A 195 -4.53 -3.17 -8.42
CA GLU A 195 -3.13 -2.85 -8.71
C GLU A 195 -2.95 -1.38 -9.14
N TYR A 196 -3.85 -0.86 -9.98
CA TYR A 196 -3.84 0.58 -10.32
C TYR A 196 -4.00 1.46 -9.07
N ALA A 197 -4.88 1.08 -8.14
CA ALA A 197 -5.06 1.78 -6.88
C ALA A 197 -3.77 1.74 -6.03
N ALA A 198 -3.16 0.57 -5.86
CA ALA A 198 -1.92 0.42 -5.09
C ALA A 198 -0.77 1.25 -5.67
N HIS A 199 -0.61 1.23 -6.99
CA HIS A 199 0.35 2.09 -7.67
C HIS A 199 0.08 3.57 -7.45
N CYS A 200 -1.18 4.01 -7.56
CA CYS A 200 -1.53 5.42 -7.40
C CYS A 200 -1.45 5.91 -5.97
N VAL A 201 -1.87 5.11 -4.99
CA VAL A 201 -1.69 5.43 -3.57
C VAL A 201 -0.20 5.44 -3.22
N GLY A 202 0.56 4.43 -3.65
CA GLY A 202 2.01 4.41 -3.50
C GLY A 202 2.68 5.63 -4.15
N ASN A 203 2.19 6.10 -5.31
CA ASN A 203 2.69 7.32 -5.95
C ASN A 203 2.50 8.56 -5.08
N GLN A 204 1.33 8.70 -4.46
CA GLN A 204 1.01 9.88 -3.65
C GLN A 204 1.80 9.89 -2.33
N LEU A 205 2.17 8.72 -1.80
CA LEU A 205 2.95 8.61 -0.56
C LEU A 205 4.47 8.72 -0.80
N TYR A 206 4.99 8.03 -1.81
CA TYR A 206 6.43 7.87 -2.03
C TYR A 206 6.96 8.70 -3.22
N GLY A 207 6.11 8.97 -4.21
CA GLY A 207 6.49 9.54 -5.49
C GLY A 207 6.54 8.52 -6.63
N ASN A 208 6.91 9.01 -7.82
CA ASN A 208 6.90 8.21 -9.04
C ASN A 208 8.07 7.22 -9.09
N GLY A 209 7.74 5.93 -9.24
CA GLY A 209 8.70 4.83 -9.36
C GLY A 209 8.15 3.69 -10.22
N ALA A 210 8.95 2.62 -10.37
CA ALA A 210 8.58 1.48 -11.23
C ALA A 210 7.26 0.80 -10.81
N TYR A 211 7.03 0.70 -9.49
CA TYR A 211 5.84 0.08 -8.90
C TYR A 211 4.84 1.09 -8.31
N THR A 212 5.12 2.39 -8.47
CA THR A 212 4.28 3.49 -7.93
C THR A 212 3.98 4.53 -9.02
N LYS A 213 3.88 4.11 -10.28
CA LYS A 213 3.50 4.99 -11.38
C LYS A 213 2.01 5.37 -11.28
N CYS A 214 1.66 6.65 -11.44
CA CYS A 214 0.27 7.09 -11.52
C CYS A 214 0.13 8.21 -12.56
N PRO A 215 -0.05 7.86 -13.85
CA PRO A 215 -0.05 8.87 -14.92
C PRO A 215 -1.39 9.61 -15.05
N ASP A 216 -2.46 9.09 -14.45
CA ASP A 216 -3.79 9.68 -14.52
C ASP A 216 -4.05 10.61 -13.32
N THR A 217 -4.34 11.88 -13.60
CA THR A 217 -4.55 12.91 -12.57
C THR A 217 -5.83 12.69 -11.76
N THR A 218 -6.84 12.07 -12.37
CA THR A 218 -8.11 11.72 -11.72
C THR A 218 -7.88 10.59 -10.73
N MET A 219 -7.18 9.52 -11.13
CA MET A 219 -6.78 8.44 -10.22
C MET A 219 -5.88 8.95 -9.09
N ALA A 220 -4.95 9.87 -9.38
CA ALA A 220 -4.12 10.49 -8.36
C ALA A 220 -4.98 11.28 -7.33
N ALA A 221 -6.05 11.95 -7.77
CA ALA A 221 -6.98 12.63 -6.87
C ALA A 221 -7.75 11.64 -5.98
N TYR A 222 -8.24 10.53 -6.55
CA TYR A 222 -8.87 9.47 -5.77
C TYR A 222 -7.91 8.82 -4.77
N ALA A 223 -6.67 8.58 -5.15
CA ALA A 223 -5.64 8.06 -4.25
C ALA A 223 -5.40 8.99 -3.04
N ARG A 224 -5.35 10.31 -3.25
CA ARG A 224 -5.28 11.27 -2.12
C ARG A 224 -6.51 11.20 -1.21
N ALA A 225 -7.71 11.04 -1.78
CA ALA A 225 -8.93 10.88 -0.99
C ALA A 225 -8.89 9.60 -0.13
N ILE A 226 -8.37 8.49 -0.68
CA ILE A 226 -8.15 7.23 0.05
C ILE A 226 -7.17 7.42 1.21
N ILE A 227 -6.03 8.09 0.98
CA ILE A 227 -5.04 8.39 2.02
C ILE A 227 -5.68 9.19 3.17
N ASN A 228 -6.42 10.24 2.83
CA ASN A 228 -7.11 11.06 3.85
C ASN A 228 -8.13 10.25 4.66
N ARG A 229 -8.82 9.29 4.02
CA ARG A 229 -9.80 8.44 4.71
C ARG A 229 -9.14 7.37 5.59
N ALA A 230 -7.98 6.85 5.19
CA ALA A 230 -7.21 5.91 5.99
C ALA A 230 -6.63 6.53 7.27
N ALA A 231 -6.46 7.86 7.30
CA ALA A 231 -5.95 8.61 8.44
C ALA A 231 -6.95 8.73 9.61
N GLY A 232 -8.25 8.54 9.35
CA GLY A 232 -9.33 8.76 10.34
C GLY A 232 -9.98 10.13 10.21
#